data_AF-A0A261GDW7-F1
#
_entry.id   AF-A0A261GDW7-F1
#
_cell.length_a   1.000
_cell.length_b   1.000
_cell.length_c   1.000
_cell.angle_alpha   90.00
_cell.angle_beta   90.00
_cell.angle_gamma   90.00
#
_symmetry.space_group_name_H-M   'P 1'
#
loop_
_entity.id
_entity.type
_entity.pdbx_description
1 polymer ?
#
loop_
_entity_poly.entity_id
_entity_poly.type
_entity_poly.pdbx_seq_one_letter_code
_entity_poly.pdbx_strand_id
1 'polypeptide(L)'
;MAMRKSMVKQLAEQVLQHDRELLKRKETAIKEEAAALVELRTAAERLRAATKQLSDLGFSTRTMADTLGMSNQELRIARDTACALILPSGQPQTESDADKTNNPEIGENGGENAAASSTTPESDSGHEW
;
A
#
# COMPACT_ATOMS: atom_id res chain seq x y z
N MET A 1 -32.33 -59.78 0.70
CA MET A 1 -32.29 -58.36 1.16
C MET A 1 -31.05 -58.00 1.98
N ALA A 2 -30.42 -58.93 2.72
CA ALA A 2 -29.25 -58.65 3.56
C ALA A 2 -28.01 -58.12 2.81
N MET A 3 -27.71 -58.66 1.62
CA MET A 3 -26.55 -58.28 0.81
C MET A 3 -26.58 -56.81 0.34
N ARG A 4 -27.77 -56.32 -0.05
CA ARG A 4 -27.99 -54.91 -0.42
C ARG A 4 -27.79 -53.96 0.77
N LYS A 5 -28.25 -54.34 1.97
CA LYS A 5 -28.02 -53.56 3.19
C LYS A 5 -26.53 -53.48 3.57
N SER A 6 -25.77 -54.57 3.37
CA SER A 6 -24.32 -54.60 3.60
C SER A 6 -23.55 -53.68 2.65
N MET A 7 -23.89 -53.69 1.36
CA MET A 7 -23.23 -52.86 0.35
C MET A 7 -23.49 -51.36 0.57
N VAL A 8 -24.73 -51.00 0.95
CA VAL A 8 -25.06 -49.61 1.31
C VAL A 8 -24.30 -49.14 2.55
N LYS A 9 -24.11 -50.01 3.55
CA LYS A 9 -23.32 -49.69 4.74
C LYS A 9 -21.84 -49.46 4.40
N GLN A 10 -21.26 -50.30 3.54
CA GLN A 10 -19.87 -50.14 3.09
C GLN A 10 -19.68 -48.87 2.27
N LEU A 11 -20.62 -48.53 1.39
CA LEU A 11 -20.58 -47.29 0.62
C LEU A 11 -20.67 -46.06 1.53
N ALA A 12 -21.58 -46.07 2.51
CA ALA A 12 -21.70 -44.99 3.49
C ALA A 12 -20.40 -44.81 4.30
N GLU A 13 -19.76 -45.91 4.69
CA GLU A 13 -18.50 -45.87 5.43
C GLU A 13 -17.34 -45.32 4.57
N GLN A 14 -17.28 -45.67 3.28
CA GLN A 14 -16.30 -45.11 2.34
C GLN A 14 -16.47 -43.61 2.13
N VAL A 15 -17.71 -43.14 1.98
CA VAL A 15 -18.01 -41.70 1.84
C VAL A 15 -17.58 -40.95 3.11
N LEU A 16 -17.90 -41.48 4.29
CA LEU A 16 -17.51 -40.85 5.56
C LEU A 16 -15.99 -40.83 5.76
N GLN A 17 -15.27 -41.86 5.32
CA GLN A 17 -13.81 -41.89 5.37
C GLN A 17 -13.22 -40.84 4.43
N HIS A 18 -13.71 -40.77 3.20
CA HIS A 18 -13.29 -39.78 2.22
C HIS A 18 -13.53 -38.34 2.71
N ASP A 19 -14.70 -38.05 3.27
CA ASP A 19 -15.03 -36.73 3.81
C ASP A 19 -14.14 -36.36 5.00
N ARG A 20 -13.81 -37.32 5.87
CA ARG A 20 -12.85 -37.10 6.96
C ARG A 20 -11.45 -36.79 6.44
N GLU A 21 -10.99 -37.47 5.40
CA GLU A 21 -9.69 -37.18 4.78
C GLU A 21 -9.67 -35.79 4.14
N LEU A 22 -10.74 -35.42 3.43
CA LEU A 22 -10.88 -34.08 2.87
C LEU A 22 -10.86 -32.99 3.96
N LEU A 23 -11.58 -33.20 5.05
CA LEU A 23 -11.59 -32.26 6.17
C LEU A 23 -10.20 -32.13 6.80
N LYS A 24 -9.47 -33.23 6.99
CA LYS A 24 -8.09 -33.19 7.49
C LYS A 24 -7.17 -32.40 6.58
N ARG A 25 -7.25 -32.60 5.26
CA ARG A 25 -6.44 -31.84 4.29
C ARG A 25 -6.75 -30.35 4.34
N LYS A 26 -8.04 -29.99 4.42
CA LYS A 26 -8.47 -28.58 4.56
C LYS A 26 -7.98 -27.98 5.88
N GLU A 27 -8.08 -28.72 6.98
CA GLU A 27 -7.58 -28.27 8.28
C GLU A 27 -6.07 -28.01 8.25
N THR A 28 -5.29 -28.89 7.63
CA THR A 28 -3.85 -28.67 7.43
C THR A 28 -3.58 -27.43 6.59
N ALA A 29 -4.27 -27.26 5.47
CA ALA A 29 -4.11 -26.09 4.61
C ALA A 29 -4.43 -24.77 5.35
N ILE A 30 -5.50 -24.76 6.16
CA ILE A 30 -5.86 -23.59 6.98
C ILE A 30 -4.77 -23.31 8.03
N LYS A 31 -4.17 -24.34 8.63
CA LYS A 31 -3.07 -24.16 9.59
C LYS A 31 -1.81 -23.59 8.91
N GLU A 32 -1.48 -24.07 7.72
CA GLU A 32 -0.37 -23.55 6.92
C GLU A 32 -0.60 -22.09 6.53
N GLU A 33 -1.80 -21.74 6.08
CA GLU A 33 -2.17 -20.36 5.76
C GLU A 33 -2.12 -19.47 7.02
N ALA A 34 -2.62 -19.95 8.15
CA ALA A 34 -2.54 -19.21 9.41
C ALA A 34 -1.09 -18.97 9.84
N ALA A 35 -0.21 -19.96 9.68
CA ALA A 35 1.23 -19.81 9.95
C ALA A 35 1.87 -18.78 9.01
N ALA A 36 1.59 -18.85 7.71
CA ALA A 36 2.08 -17.88 6.73
C ALA A 36 1.60 -16.45 7.04
N LEU A 37 0.36 -16.28 7.52
CA LEU A 37 -0.15 -14.97 7.96
C LEU A 37 0.58 -14.43 9.19
N VAL A 38 0.99 -15.29 10.13
CA VAL A 38 1.80 -14.88 11.29
C VAL A 38 3.20 -14.45 10.84
N GLU A 39 3.82 -15.19 9.93
CA GLU A 39 5.13 -14.82 9.36
C GLU A 39 5.06 -13.50 8.61
N LEU A 40 4.01 -13.29 7.81
CA LEU A 40 3.79 -12.04 7.08
C LEU A 40 3.62 -10.85 8.04
N ARG A 41 2.83 -11.01 9.11
CA ARG A 41 2.67 -9.96 10.14
C ARG A 41 4.01 -9.62 10.79
N THR A 42 4.78 -10.64 11.14
CA THR A 42 6.12 -10.47 11.74
C THR A 42 7.08 -9.76 10.78
N ALA A 43 7.06 -10.12 9.49
CA ALA A 43 7.86 -9.45 8.46
C ALA A 43 7.45 -7.99 8.29
N ALA A 44 6.15 -7.69 8.27
CA ALA A 44 5.64 -6.32 8.18
C ALA A 44 6.03 -5.46 9.40
N GLU A 45 6.03 -6.03 10.61
CA GLU A 45 6.52 -5.35 11.81
C GLU A 45 8.02 -5.03 11.74
N ARG A 46 8.84 -5.97 11.26
CA ARG A 46 10.27 -5.73 11.03
C ARG A 46 10.49 -4.62 10.01
N LEU A 47 9.69 -4.60 8.94
CA LEU A 47 9.75 -3.54 7.93
C LEU A 47 9.36 -2.18 8.50
N ARG A 48 8.31 -2.10 9.33
CA ARG A 48 7.94 -0.88 10.08
C ARG A 48 9.07 -0.41 10.99
N ALA A 49 9.74 -1.32 11.68
CA ALA A 49 10.86 -0.97 12.54
C ALA A 49 12.05 -0.44 11.73
N ALA A 50 12.40 -1.09 10.61
CA ALA A 50 13.49 -0.67 9.74
C ALA A 50 13.22 0.71 9.09
N THR A 51 12.00 0.93 8.58
CA THR A 51 11.59 2.22 8.01
C THR A 51 11.60 3.34 9.06
N LYS A 52 11.20 3.03 10.30
CA LYS A 52 11.30 3.98 11.41
C LYS A 52 12.76 4.31 11.74
N GLN A 53 13.63 3.32 11.86
CA GLN A 53 15.07 3.54 12.12
C GLN A 53 15.72 4.41 11.03
N LEU A 54 15.43 4.15 9.76
CA LEU A 54 15.94 4.98 8.66
C LEU A 54 15.40 6.42 8.74
N SER A 55 14.14 6.60 9.09
CA SER A 55 13.56 7.92 9.30
C SER A 55 14.22 8.66 10.46
N ASP A 56 14.49 7.97 11.57
CA ASP A 56 15.14 8.54 12.76
C ASP A 56 16.59 8.95 12.46
N LEU A 57 17.24 8.28 11.51
CA LEU A 57 18.55 8.64 10.96
C LEU A 57 18.49 9.82 9.96
N GLY A 58 17.31 10.37 9.68
CA GLY A 58 17.13 11.54 8.82
C GLY A 58 17.10 11.22 7.32
N PHE A 59 16.93 9.97 6.92
CA PHE A 59 16.79 9.62 5.50
C PHE A 59 15.50 10.20 4.92
N SER A 60 15.61 10.77 3.71
CA SER A 60 14.43 11.20 2.95
C SER A 60 13.59 9.99 2.55
N THR A 61 12.29 10.21 2.34
CA THR A 61 11.34 9.17 1.86
C THR A 61 11.86 8.47 0.60
N ARG A 62 12.41 9.23 -0.35
CA ARG A 62 12.98 8.70 -1.59
C ARG A 62 14.19 7.81 -1.32
N THR A 63 15.12 8.26 -0.49
CA THR A 63 16.33 7.48 -0.16
C THR A 63 15.97 6.19 0.59
N MET A 64 14.95 6.23 1.45
CA MET A 64 14.45 5.02 2.12
C MET A 64 13.81 4.03 1.13
N ALA A 65 13.01 4.53 0.19
CA ALA A 65 12.42 3.73 -0.87
C ALA A 65 13.51 3.04 -1.71
N ASP A 66 14.52 3.81 -2.15
CA ASP A 66 15.65 3.29 -2.92
C ASP A 66 16.47 2.26 -2.11
N THR A 67 16.72 2.52 -0.83
CA THR A 67 17.51 1.63 0.05
C THR A 67 16.79 0.30 0.32
N LEU A 68 15.45 0.36 0.46
CA LEU A 68 14.63 -0.82 0.72
C LEU A 68 14.18 -1.53 -0.57
N GLY A 69 14.52 -0.99 -1.75
CA GLY A 69 14.06 -1.50 -3.03
C GLY A 69 12.55 -1.44 -3.19
N MET A 70 11.91 -0.43 -2.59
CA MET A 70 10.46 -0.24 -2.57
C MET A 70 10.07 0.99 -3.39
N SER A 71 8.86 0.96 -3.95
CA SER A 71 8.20 2.17 -4.45
C SER A 71 7.80 3.09 -3.30
N ASN A 72 7.56 4.38 -3.60
CA ASN A 72 7.04 5.33 -2.62
C ASN A 72 5.70 4.88 -2.02
N GLN A 73 4.87 4.20 -2.81
CA GLN A 73 3.59 3.67 -2.36
C GLN A 73 3.76 2.51 -1.37
N GLU A 74 4.64 1.56 -1.66
CA GLU A 74 4.97 0.45 -0.75
C GLU A 74 5.58 0.97 0.55
N LEU A 75 6.45 1.98 0.47
CA LEU A 75 7.01 2.62 1.66
C LEU A 75 5.91 3.32 2.49
N ARG A 76 4.95 3.96 1.83
CA ARG A 76 3.80 4.59 2.50
C ARG A 76 2.94 3.57 3.23
N ILE A 77 2.66 2.42 2.60
CA ILE A 77 1.96 1.28 3.21
C ILE A 77 2.78 0.70 4.36
N ALA A 78 4.09 0.54 4.19
CA ALA A 78 4.97 0.02 5.21
C ALA A 78 4.99 0.91 6.47
N ARG A 79 4.85 2.23 6.33
CA ARG A 79 4.80 3.18 7.46
C ARG A 79 3.41 3.34 8.06
N ASP A 80 2.37 2.82 7.42
CA ASP A 80 0.99 2.90 7.89
C ASP A 80 0.75 1.91 9.04
N THR A 81 0.85 2.44 10.26
CA THR A 81 0.61 1.71 11.51
C THR A 81 -0.87 1.49 11.79
N ALA A 82 -1.74 2.30 11.22
CA ALA A 82 -3.19 2.22 11.39
C ALA A 82 -3.85 1.29 10.37
N CYS A 83 -3.10 0.79 9.38
CA CYS A 83 -3.62 0.06 8.22
C CYS A 83 -4.71 0.84 7.47
N ALA A 84 -4.73 2.17 7.58
CA ALA A 84 -5.74 3.03 6.96
C ALA A 84 -5.65 3.04 5.43
N LEU A 85 -4.49 2.71 4.87
CA LEU A 85 -4.22 2.63 3.44
C LEU A 85 -4.54 1.26 2.84
N ILE A 86 -4.73 0.24 3.69
CA ILE A 86 -5.14 -1.10 3.27
C ILE A 86 -6.67 -1.11 3.25
N LEU A 87 -7.24 -0.63 2.16
CA LEU A 87 -8.67 -0.77 1.93
C LEU A 87 -9.02 -2.24 1.64
N PRO A 88 -10.17 -2.75 2.13
CA PRO A 88 -10.68 -4.04 1.69
C PRO A 88 -10.82 -4.04 0.15
N SER A 89 -10.52 -5.19 -0.47
CA SER A 89 -10.48 -5.28 -1.94
C SER A 89 -11.80 -4.79 -2.55
N GLY A 90 -11.70 -3.85 -3.50
CA GLY A 90 -12.85 -3.29 -4.22
C GLY A 90 -13.15 -1.81 -3.99
N GLN A 91 -12.44 -1.11 -3.07
CA GLN A 91 -12.56 0.34 -2.98
C GLN A 91 -11.52 1.06 -3.87
N PRO A 92 -11.94 2.04 -4.70
CA PRO A 92 -11.02 2.80 -5.52
C PRO A 92 -10.04 3.58 -4.64
N GLN A 93 -8.75 3.45 -4.92
CA GLN A 93 -7.73 4.30 -4.31
C GLN A 93 -7.92 5.71 -4.86
N THR A 94 -8.45 6.62 -4.05
CA THR A 94 -8.22 8.05 -4.30
C THR A 94 -6.76 8.31 -3.97
N GLU A 95 -5.94 8.47 -5.00
CA GLU A 95 -4.58 9.00 -4.89
C GLU A 95 -4.66 10.39 -4.25
N SER A 96 -4.55 10.44 -2.93
CA SER A 96 -4.23 11.68 -2.23
C SER A 96 -2.75 11.93 -2.47
N ASP A 97 -2.48 12.63 -3.55
CA ASP A 97 -1.22 13.30 -3.83
C ASP A 97 -1.21 14.60 -3.03
N ALA A 98 -0.81 14.48 -1.77
CA ALA A 98 -0.59 15.62 -0.88
C ALA A 98 0.91 15.73 -0.55
N ASP A 99 1.74 15.76 -1.59
CA ASP A 99 3.11 16.28 -1.48
C ASP A 99 3.15 17.70 -2.08
N LYS A 100 2.47 18.63 -1.39
CA LYS A 100 2.77 20.05 -1.49
C LYS A 100 3.37 20.49 -0.17
N THR A 101 4.66 20.22 0.02
CA THR A 101 5.43 20.92 1.05
C THR A 101 6.84 21.26 0.54
N ASN A 102 6.91 22.46 -0.05
CA ASN A 102 8.01 23.42 0.02
C ASN A 102 9.44 22.92 -0.32
N ASN A 103 9.78 23.11 -1.60
CA ASN A 103 11.13 23.43 -2.04
C ASN A 103 11.60 24.75 -1.39
N PRO A 104 12.69 24.79 -0.58
CA PRO A 104 13.31 26.06 -0.21
C PRO A 104 14.27 26.44 -1.35
N GLU A 105 13.79 27.22 -2.31
CA GLU A 105 14.67 27.93 -3.23
C GLU A 105 15.46 28.98 -2.43
N ILE A 106 16.77 28.78 -2.41
CA ILE A 106 17.77 29.76 -2.02
C ILE A 106 17.74 30.87 -3.08
N GLY A 107 17.39 32.09 -2.70
CA GLY A 107 17.36 33.25 -3.58
C GLY A 107 17.50 34.54 -2.77
N GLU A 108 18.61 35.22 -2.97
CA GLU A 108 19.12 36.39 -2.23
C GLU A 108 18.21 37.64 -2.23
N ASN A 109 18.26 38.35 -1.10
CA ASN A 109 18.30 39.81 -0.92
C ASN A 109 17.87 40.76 -2.06
N GLY A 110 16.93 41.64 -1.72
CA GLY A 110 16.65 42.94 -2.36
C GLY A 110 15.14 43.20 -2.35
N GLY A 111 14.56 44.13 -1.59
CA GLY A 111 15.04 45.48 -1.27
C GLY A 111 14.17 46.49 -2.03
N GLU A 112 13.05 46.88 -1.40
CA GLU A 112 12.33 48.15 -1.53
C GLU A 112 11.49 48.51 -2.81
N ASN A 113 10.28 48.98 -2.50
CA ASN A 113 9.51 50.05 -3.14
C ASN A 113 8.79 49.83 -4.49
N ALA A 114 7.45 49.79 -4.40
CA ALA A 114 6.54 50.87 -4.79
C ALA A 114 5.31 50.36 -5.57
N ALA A 115 4.15 50.69 -5.02
CA ALA A 115 2.85 50.57 -5.67
C ALA A 115 2.71 51.59 -6.81
N ALA A 116 2.13 51.19 -7.94
CA ALA A 116 1.22 52.02 -8.75
C ALA A 116 0.58 51.19 -9.89
N SER A 117 -0.74 51.34 -9.99
CA SER A 117 -1.59 51.01 -11.15
C SER A 117 -0.97 51.38 -12.50
N SER A 118 -1.26 50.60 -13.55
CA SER A 118 -2.32 50.91 -14.54
C SER A 118 -2.10 50.22 -15.90
N THR A 119 -3.18 49.60 -16.40
CA THR A 119 -3.62 49.54 -17.82
C THR A 119 -2.72 48.95 -18.91
N THR A 120 -3.14 47.81 -19.46
CA THR A 120 -3.19 47.54 -20.91
C THR A 120 -4.18 48.50 -21.60
N PRO A 121 -3.98 48.90 -22.87
CA PRO A 121 -4.49 48.08 -23.97
C PRO A 121 -3.71 48.15 -25.32
N GLU A 122 -4.01 47.13 -26.14
CA GLU A 122 -4.14 47.05 -27.61
C GLU A 122 -3.29 47.93 -28.58
N SER A 123 -2.60 47.18 -29.46
CA SER A 123 -2.69 47.21 -30.94
C SER A 123 -2.59 48.52 -31.74
N ASP A 124 -1.62 48.46 -32.66
CA ASP A 124 -1.73 48.71 -34.10
C ASP A 124 -1.27 50.06 -34.69
N SER A 125 -0.48 49.88 -35.76
CA SER A 125 -0.15 50.71 -36.92
C SER A 125 0.18 52.22 -36.80
N GLY A 126 1.42 52.55 -37.20
CA GLY A 126 1.63 53.61 -38.22
C GLY A 126 2.60 54.77 -37.92
N HIS A 127 3.67 54.84 -38.73
CA HIS A 127 4.39 56.02 -39.29
C HIS A 127 5.35 56.84 -38.39
N GLU A 128 6.64 56.86 -38.79
CA GLU A 128 7.39 57.99 -39.40
C GLU A 128 7.65 59.12 -38.38
N TRP A 129 8.88 59.52 -38.04
CA TRP A 129 10.07 59.83 -38.83
C TRP A 129 11.36 59.43 -38.11
#